data_AF-S4RZN9-F1
#
_entry.id   AF-S4RZN9-F1
#
_cell.length_a   1.000
_cell.length_b   1.000
_cell.length_c   1.000
_cell.angle_alpha   90.00
_cell.angle_beta   90.00
_cell.angle_gamma   90.00
#
_symmetry.space_group_name_H-M   'P 1'
#
loop_
_entity.id
_entity.type
_entity.pdbx_description
1 polymer ?
#
loop_
_entity_poly.entity_id
_entity_poly.type
_entity_poly.pdbx_seq_one_letter_code
_entity_poly.pdbx_strand_id
1 'polypeptide(L)'
;RSPTLDTNSAYDRLQISSDLRTVTWSDVPQGRPHHPHRFECPPQALCSESFSSGQHYWEVDVGSACCLGLSDVSWCLLKDEDSFSVRHGGVVTSLSVPQPPRRVGVHLDWDAGLLSFYSADSMAPLHSFHQTFTHPLHPGLVIRAHCSLFKHEEQI
;
A
#
# COMPACT_ATOMS: atom_id res chain seq x y z
N ARG A 1 4.77 14.92 0.72
CA ARG A 1 5.60 14.36 -0.38
C ARG A 1 5.17 12.92 -0.56
N SER A 2 4.87 12.48 -1.78
CA SER A 2 4.45 11.09 -2.01
C SER A 2 5.64 10.12 -1.83
N PRO A 3 5.47 9.00 -1.11
CA PRO A 3 6.51 7.99 -0.94
C PRO A 3 6.97 7.37 -2.27
N THR A 4 8.17 6.80 -2.26
CA THR A 4 8.79 6.11 -3.40
C THR A 4 9.19 4.68 -3.01
N LEU A 5 9.05 3.75 -3.96
CA LEU A 5 9.30 2.33 -3.75
C LEU A 5 10.80 2.02 -3.61
N ASP A 6 11.14 1.21 -2.60
CA ASP A 6 12.48 0.66 -2.42
C ASP A 6 12.65 -0.63 -3.22
N THR A 7 13.46 -0.57 -4.28
CA THR A 7 13.79 -1.71 -5.15
C THR A 7 14.55 -2.83 -4.41
N ASN A 8 15.20 -2.53 -3.29
CA ASN A 8 15.91 -3.52 -2.48
C ASN A 8 14.96 -4.34 -1.60
N SER A 9 13.77 -3.79 -1.28
CA SER A 9 12.72 -4.51 -0.57
C SER A 9 11.86 -5.37 -1.50
N ALA A 10 11.69 -4.95 -2.75
CA ALA A 10 10.69 -5.53 -3.66
C ALA A 10 10.90 -7.02 -3.97
N TYR A 11 9.81 -7.79 -3.90
CA TYR A 11 9.78 -9.17 -4.39
C TYR A 11 10.24 -9.27 -5.86
N ASP A 12 10.93 -10.35 -6.20
CA ASP A 12 11.65 -10.46 -7.47
C ASP A 12 10.75 -10.44 -8.72
N ARG A 13 9.46 -10.78 -8.59
CA ARG A 13 8.49 -10.68 -9.71
C ARG A 13 7.74 -9.35 -9.77
N LEU A 14 8.06 -8.39 -8.89
CA LEU A 14 7.49 -7.06 -8.95
C LEU A 14 8.33 -6.18 -9.88
N GLN A 15 7.71 -5.68 -10.94
CA GLN A 15 8.30 -4.66 -11.81
C GLN A 15 7.98 -3.29 -11.22
N ILE A 16 9.00 -2.44 -11.10
CA ILE A 16 8.87 -1.08 -10.56
C ILE A 16 9.18 -0.10 -11.67
N SER A 17 8.34 0.92 -11.84
CA SER A 17 8.55 1.99 -12.83
C SER A 17 9.81 2.81 -12.52
N SER A 18 10.37 3.46 -13.54
CA SER A 18 11.57 4.30 -13.38
C SER A 18 11.40 5.47 -12.41
N ASP A 19 10.16 5.94 -12.21
CA ASP A 19 9.84 7.01 -11.25
C ASP A 19 9.63 6.50 -9.82
N LEU A 20 9.77 5.18 -9.59
CA LEU A 20 9.61 4.49 -8.31
C LEU A 20 8.21 4.67 -7.67
N ARG A 21 7.17 4.93 -8.46
CA ARG A 21 5.81 5.15 -7.94
C ARG A 21 4.77 4.14 -8.41
N THR A 22 5.13 3.26 -9.32
CA THR A 22 4.25 2.22 -9.83
C THR A 22 4.91 0.86 -9.63
N VAL A 23 4.12 -0.08 -9.14
CA VAL A 23 4.49 -1.48 -9.01
C VAL A 23 3.46 -2.33 -9.75
N THR A 24 3.95 -3.28 -10.56
CA THR A 24 3.11 -4.22 -11.31
C THR A 24 3.66 -5.64 -11.17
N TRP A 25 2.78 -6.62 -11.35
CA TRP A 25 3.20 -8.01 -11.43
C TRP A 25 3.90 -8.30 -12.77
N SER A 26 4.93 -9.13 -12.74
CA SER A 26 5.59 -9.70 -13.91
C SER A 26 5.67 -11.22 -13.80
N ASP A 27 5.29 -11.93 -14.86
CA ASP A 27 5.47 -13.38 -14.95
C ASP A 27 6.93 -13.79 -15.11
N VAL A 28 7.81 -12.82 -15.39
CA VAL A 28 9.26 -13.01 -15.49
C VAL A 28 9.95 -12.41 -14.25
N PRO A 29 10.83 -13.18 -13.57
CA PRO A 29 11.68 -12.67 -12.49
C PRO A 29 12.53 -11.48 -12.97
N GLN A 30 12.67 -10.45 -12.14
CA GLN A 30 13.42 -9.24 -12.48
C GLN A 30 14.94 -9.40 -12.26
N GLY A 31 15.39 -10.54 -11.71
CA GLY A 31 16.81 -10.85 -11.51
C GLY A 31 17.45 -9.96 -10.43
N ARG A 32 16.67 -9.55 -9.43
CA ARG A 32 17.13 -8.66 -8.38
C ARG A 32 18.15 -9.39 -7.49
N PRO A 33 19.26 -8.75 -7.10
CA PRO A 33 20.26 -9.38 -6.25
C PRO A 33 19.70 -9.67 -4.86
N HIS A 34 20.24 -10.69 -4.19
CA HIS A 34 19.90 -10.97 -2.80
C HIS A 34 20.12 -9.73 -1.92
N HIS A 35 19.14 -9.42 -1.07
CA HIS A 35 19.19 -8.29 -0.14
C HIS A 35 18.43 -8.65 1.14
N PRO A 36 18.94 -8.31 2.33
CA PRO A 36 18.33 -8.72 3.61
C PRO A 36 16.91 -8.20 3.81
N HIS A 37 16.54 -7.10 3.15
CA HIS A 37 15.18 -6.52 3.25
C HIS A 37 14.25 -7.01 2.13
N ARG A 38 14.73 -7.87 1.22
CA ARG A 38 13.93 -8.33 0.08
C ARG A 38 12.85 -9.30 0.56
N PHE A 39 11.61 -9.05 0.17
CA PHE A 39 10.55 -10.02 0.40
C PHE A 39 10.71 -11.20 -0.54
N GLU A 40 10.57 -12.42 0.00
CA GLU A 40 10.55 -13.67 -0.76
C GLU A 40 9.12 -14.22 -0.92
N CYS A 41 8.26 -14.05 0.09
CA CYS A 41 6.83 -14.34 0.04
C CYS A 41 6.15 -13.72 1.27
N PRO A 42 4.95 -13.11 1.16
CA PRO A 42 4.19 -12.85 -0.08
C PRO A 42 4.82 -11.73 -0.95
N PRO A 43 4.31 -11.48 -2.18
CA PRO A 43 4.82 -10.42 -3.06
C PRO A 43 4.58 -9.02 -2.51
N GLN A 44 5.61 -8.41 -1.93
CA GLN A 44 5.52 -7.08 -1.31
C GLN A 44 6.68 -6.17 -1.74
N ALA A 45 6.46 -4.86 -1.61
CA ALA A 45 7.49 -3.83 -1.65
C ALA A 45 7.18 -2.75 -0.59
N LEU A 46 8.22 -2.26 0.08
CA LEU A 46 8.14 -1.10 0.97
C LEU A 46 8.55 0.16 0.23
N CYS A 47 8.12 1.30 0.75
CA CYS A 47 8.68 2.59 0.38
C CYS A 47 9.99 2.87 1.13
N SER A 48 10.87 3.66 0.51
CA SER A 48 12.14 4.08 1.11
C SER A 48 11.95 5.02 2.30
N GLU A 49 10.89 5.82 2.28
CA GLU A 49 10.55 6.72 3.38
C GLU A 49 9.98 5.97 4.59
N SER A 50 10.33 6.47 5.77
CA SER A 50 9.69 6.11 7.03
C SER A 50 9.22 7.36 7.75
N PHE A 51 8.12 7.22 8.48
CA PHE A 51 7.49 8.32 9.21
C PHE A 51 7.54 8.05 10.71
N SER A 52 8.11 8.99 11.46
CA SER A 52 8.30 8.87 12.91
C SER A 52 7.83 10.11 13.70
N SER A 53 7.14 11.04 13.03
CA SER A 53 6.54 12.25 13.63
C SER A 53 5.68 12.96 12.59
N GLY A 54 4.77 13.84 13.04
CA GLY A 54 4.01 14.72 12.19
C GLY A 54 2.92 14.05 11.35
N GLN A 55 2.36 14.83 10.43
CA GLN A 55 1.28 14.42 9.55
C GLN A 55 1.76 14.17 8.12
N HIS A 56 1.31 13.06 7.54
CA HIS A 56 1.66 12.61 6.20
C HIS A 56 0.41 12.17 5.45
N TYR A 57 0.39 12.47 4.15
CA TYR A 57 -0.72 12.17 3.26
C TYR A 57 -0.15 11.68 1.93
N TRP A 58 -0.69 10.59 1.42
CA TRP A 58 -0.43 10.12 0.07
C TRP A 58 -1.63 9.37 -0.48
N GLU A 59 -1.69 9.22 -1.79
CA GLU A 59 -2.75 8.49 -2.48
C GLU A 59 -2.15 7.35 -3.28
N VAL A 60 -2.93 6.29 -3.45
CA VAL A 60 -2.56 5.08 -4.17
C VAL A 60 -3.70 4.70 -5.09
N ASP A 61 -3.42 4.59 -6.38
CA ASP A 61 -4.34 3.97 -7.32
C ASP A 61 -4.39 2.46 -7.02
N VAL A 62 -5.57 1.94 -6.67
CA VAL A 62 -5.77 0.55 -6.25
C VAL A 62 -6.39 -0.25 -7.38
N GLY A 63 -5.67 -1.27 -7.87
CA GLY A 63 -6.15 -2.19 -8.92
C GLY A 63 -7.24 -3.14 -8.43
N SER A 64 -7.48 -4.26 -9.14
CA SER A 64 -8.51 -5.24 -8.74
C SER A 64 -8.23 -5.89 -7.39
N ALA A 65 -6.98 -6.17 -7.03
CA ALA A 65 -6.61 -6.64 -5.70
C ALA A 65 -5.24 -6.12 -5.23
N CYS A 66 -5.22 -5.51 -4.05
CA CYS A 66 -4.00 -5.00 -3.41
C CYS A 66 -4.16 -4.98 -1.90
N CYS A 67 -3.04 -5.03 -1.17
CA CYS A 67 -3.01 -4.76 0.27
C CYS A 67 -1.99 -3.67 0.57
N LEU A 68 -2.25 -2.83 1.57
CA LEU A 68 -1.26 -1.92 2.12
C LEU A 68 -0.67 -2.53 3.39
N GLY A 69 0.55 -3.07 3.34
CA GLY A 69 1.18 -3.78 4.46
C GLY A 69 0.67 -5.22 4.69
N LEU A 70 1.53 -6.12 5.18
CA LEU A 70 1.14 -7.48 5.57
C LEU A 70 2.04 -8.11 6.67
N SER A 71 1.94 -7.64 7.91
CA SER A 71 2.49 -8.31 9.10
C SER A 71 1.57 -8.14 10.31
N ASP A 72 1.82 -8.88 11.40
CA ASP A 72 1.05 -8.74 12.65
C ASP A 72 1.22 -7.35 13.30
N VAL A 73 2.27 -6.64 12.90
CA VAL A 73 2.57 -5.25 13.28
C VAL A 73 2.20 -4.24 12.18
N SER A 74 1.52 -4.67 11.12
CA SER A 74 1.05 -3.80 10.04
C SER A 74 -0.42 -3.41 10.23
N TRP A 75 -0.80 -2.27 9.65
CA TRP A 75 -2.17 -1.83 9.50
C TRP A 75 -2.51 -1.82 8.03
N CYS A 76 -3.48 -2.65 7.65
CA CYS A 76 -3.70 -2.95 6.25
C CYS A 76 -5.12 -2.61 5.81
N LEU A 77 -5.23 -1.98 4.65
CA LEU A 77 -6.45 -2.00 3.84
C LEU A 77 -6.24 -3.05 2.74
N LEU A 78 -7.18 -3.98 2.62
CA LEU A 78 -7.21 -5.02 1.59
C LEU A 78 -8.38 -4.75 0.65
N LYS A 79 -8.10 -4.76 -0.65
CA LYS A 79 -9.10 -4.75 -1.72
C LYS A 79 -9.05 -6.09 -2.46
N ASP A 80 -10.22 -6.66 -2.70
CA ASP A 80 -10.42 -7.88 -3.48
C ASP A 80 -11.66 -7.69 -4.37
N GLU A 81 -11.43 -7.39 -5.65
CA GLU A 81 -12.44 -6.90 -6.58
C GLU A 81 -13.19 -5.69 -5.99
N ASP A 82 -14.48 -5.84 -5.68
CA ASP A 82 -15.32 -4.80 -5.07
C ASP A 82 -15.40 -4.90 -3.54
N SER A 83 -14.75 -5.91 -2.93
CA SER A 83 -14.75 -6.12 -1.49
C SER A 83 -13.58 -5.41 -0.81
N PHE A 84 -13.86 -4.75 0.31
CA PHE A 84 -12.84 -4.11 1.14
C PHE A 84 -12.84 -4.71 2.53
N SER A 85 -11.64 -4.88 3.08
CA SER A 85 -11.46 -5.24 4.49
C SER A 85 -10.23 -4.54 5.05
N VAL A 86 -10.16 -4.47 6.37
CA VAL A 86 -8.97 -4.01 7.07
C VAL A 86 -8.38 -5.14 7.90
N ARG A 87 -7.06 -5.10 8.10
CA ARG A 87 -6.35 -6.09 8.92
C ARG A 87 -5.32 -5.46 9.83
N HIS A 88 -5.32 -5.85 11.09
CA HIS A 88 -4.29 -5.52 12.07
C HIS A 88 -4.24 -6.59 13.16
N GLY A 89 -3.04 -6.98 13.63
CA GLY A 89 -2.88 -7.96 14.71
C GLY A 89 -3.52 -9.31 14.43
N GLY A 90 -3.53 -9.76 13.15
CA GLY A 90 -4.18 -10.99 12.71
C GLY A 90 -5.71 -10.92 12.57
N VAL A 91 -6.35 -9.84 13.00
CA VAL A 91 -7.81 -9.65 12.90
C VAL A 91 -8.16 -9.02 11.56
N VAL A 92 -9.11 -9.60 10.83
CA VAL A 92 -9.66 -9.08 9.58
C VAL A 92 -11.09 -8.60 9.80
N THR A 93 -11.40 -7.38 9.38
CA THR A 93 -12.73 -6.78 9.48
C THR A 93 -13.21 -6.34 8.09
N SER A 94 -14.33 -6.90 7.63
CA SER A 94 -14.96 -6.51 6.36
C SER A 94 -15.54 -5.08 6.44
N LEU A 95 -15.33 -4.29 5.41
CA LEU A 95 -15.89 -2.94 5.28
C LEU A 95 -17.07 -2.94 4.32
N SER A 96 -18.12 -2.18 4.66
CA SER A 96 -19.19 -1.85 3.72
C SER A 96 -18.81 -0.58 2.97
N VAL A 97 -18.45 -0.73 1.70
CA VAL A 97 -18.04 0.39 0.83
C VAL A 97 -19.07 0.51 -0.30
N PRO A 98 -20.03 1.46 -0.22
CA PRO A 98 -21.13 1.56 -1.20
C PRO A 98 -20.66 1.84 -2.62
N GLN A 99 -19.55 2.55 -2.76
CA GLN A 99 -18.92 2.87 -4.03
C GLN A 99 -17.41 2.58 -3.93
N PRO A 100 -16.94 1.46 -4.51
CA PRO A 100 -15.52 1.12 -4.56
C PRO A 100 -14.67 2.24 -5.17
N PRO A 101 -13.70 2.81 -4.43
CA PRO A 101 -12.80 3.82 -4.99
C PRO A 101 -11.78 3.20 -5.96
N ARG A 102 -11.43 3.97 -6.99
CA ARG A 102 -10.25 3.71 -7.85
C ARG A 102 -8.96 4.10 -7.15
N ARG A 103 -9.03 5.15 -6.31
CA ARG A 103 -7.89 5.66 -5.57
C ARG A 103 -8.19 5.72 -4.08
N VAL A 104 -7.31 5.12 -3.30
CA VAL A 104 -7.35 5.18 -1.84
C VAL A 104 -6.35 6.23 -1.39
N GLY A 105 -6.83 7.11 -0.54
CA GLY A 105 -5.98 8.03 0.17
C GLY A 105 -5.64 7.50 1.57
N VAL A 106 -4.42 7.78 2.00
CA VAL A 106 -3.88 7.37 3.29
C VAL A 106 -3.37 8.60 4.02
N HIS A 107 -3.91 8.83 5.22
CA HIS A 107 -3.50 9.89 6.13
C HIS A 107 -2.94 9.28 7.40
N LEU A 108 -1.71 9.68 7.74
CA LEU A 108 -1.04 9.30 8.98
C LEU A 108 -0.83 10.58 9.80
N ASP A 109 -1.41 10.64 10.97
CA ASP A 109 -1.01 11.57 12.03
C ASP A 109 -0.23 10.76 13.07
N TRP A 110 1.10 10.78 12.97
CA TRP A 110 1.95 9.98 13.84
C TRP A 110 1.86 10.47 15.29
N ASP A 111 1.80 11.78 15.49
CA ASP A 111 1.79 12.41 16.82
C ASP A 111 0.45 12.16 17.53
N ALA A 112 -0.66 12.16 16.79
CA ALA A 112 -1.98 11.84 17.32
C ALA A 112 -2.28 10.33 17.37
N GLY A 113 -1.41 9.49 16.80
CA GLY A 113 -1.62 8.05 16.76
C GLY A 113 -2.78 7.62 15.86
N LEU A 114 -2.98 8.30 14.73
CA LEU A 114 -4.10 8.07 13.81
C LEU A 114 -3.59 7.64 12.44
N LEU A 115 -4.12 6.54 11.92
CA LEU A 115 -3.95 6.12 10.53
C LEU A 115 -5.32 5.93 9.88
N SER A 116 -5.64 6.76 8.90
CA SER A 116 -6.94 6.80 8.24
C SER A 116 -6.84 6.46 6.75
N PHE A 117 -7.84 5.72 6.27
CA PHE A 117 -8.05 5.40 4.86
C PHE A 117 -9.36 6.05 4.40
N TYR A 118 -9.35 6.67 3.22
CA TYR A 118 -10.53 7.27 2.60
C TYR A 118 -10.53 7.01 1.10
N SER A 119 -11.71 7.11 0.49
CA SER A 119 -11.86 7.22 -0.96
C SER A 119 -11.28 8.56 -1.39
N ALA A 120 -10.22 8.57 -2.19
CA ALA A 120 -9.69 9.82 -2.74
C ALA A 120 -10.61 10.39 -3.84
N ASP A 121 -11.49 9.56 -4.41
CA ASP A 121 -12.45 9.98 -5.43
C ASP A 121 -13.59 10.82 -4.84
N SER A 122 -14.01 10.54 -3.60
CA SER A 122 -15.17 11.17 -2.96
C SER A 122 -14.90 11.79 -1.59
N MET A 123 -13.68 11.66 -1.08
CA MET A 123 -13.27 12.01 0.29
C MET A 123 -14.06 11.28 1.39
N ALA A 124 -14.80 10.21 1.05
CA ALA A 124 -15.55 9.43 2.02
C ALA A 124 -14.60 8.57 2.89
N PRO A 125 -14.74 8.56 4.22
CA PRO A 125 -13.91 7.73 5.09
C PRO A 125 -14.20 6.25 4.86
N LEU A 126 -13.14 5.43 4.80
CA LEU A 126 -13.23 3.98 4.71
C LEU A 126 -13.00 3.35 6.09
N HIS A 127 -11.89 3.69 6.74
CA HIS A 127 -11.54 3.18 8.07
C HIS A 127 -10.51 4.07 8.76
N SER A 128 -10.38 3.96 10.08
CA SER A 128 -9.33 4.61 10.85
C SER A 128 -8.87 3.72 12.00
N PHE A 129 -7.55 3.63 12.16
CA PHE A 129 -6.89 2.98 13.28
C PHE A 129 -6.40 4.04 14.26
N HIS A 130 -6.68 3.83 15.54
CA HIS A 130 -6.12 4.62 16.62
C HIS A 130 -5.10 3.76 17.38
N GLN A 131 -3.85 4.22 17.44
CA GLN A 131 -2.77 3.46 18.04
C GLN A 131 -1.62 4.34 18.51
N THR A 132 -0.93 3.91 19.57
CA THR A 132 0.36 4.49 19.95
C THR A 132 1.48 3.88 19.11
N PHE A 133 1.99 4.62 18.13
CA PHE A 133 3.12 4.18 17.32
C PHE A 133 4.43 4.30 18.12
N THR A 134 5.18 3.21 18.21
CA THR A 134 6.43 3.15 18.98
C THR A 134 7.67 3.10 18.10
N HIS A 135 7.49 2.89 16.80
CA HIS A 135 8.55 2.78 15.80
C HIS A 135 8.14 3.53 14.52
N PRO A 136 9.11 3.93 13.67
CA PRO A 136 8.81 4.52 12.38
C PRO A 136 7.94 3.60 11.51
N LEU A 137 6.96 4.18 10.82
CA LEU A 137 6.10 3.45 9.90
C LEU A 137 6.60 3.58 8.47
N HIS A 138 6.68 2.45 7.78
CA HIS A 138 6.99 2.39 6.35
C HIS A 138 5.69 2.13 5.57
N PRO A 139 5.33 2.96 4.58
CA PRO A 139 4.30 2.60 3.62
C PRO A 139 4.70 1.32 2.87
N GLY A 140 3.77 0.38 2.75
CA GLY A 140 4.01 -0.91 2.09
C GLY A 140 2.88 -1.24 1.12
N LEU A 141 3.24 -1.87 0.01
CA LEU A 141 2.33 -2.29 -1.05
C LEU A 141 2.48 -3.79 -1.30
N VAL A 142 1.35 -4.46 -1.42
CA VAL A 142 1.26 -5.88 -1.74
C VAL A 142 0.37 -6.02 -2.96
N ILE A 143 0.89 -6.72 -3.98
CA ILE A 143 0.13 -7.08 -5.16
C ILE A 143 -0.20 -8.56 -5.09
N ARG A 144 -1.48 -8.92 -5.22
CA ARG A 144 -1.86 -10.32 -5.46
C ARG A 144 -1.69 -10.61 -6.95
N ALA A 145 -1.04 -11.72 -7.27
CA ALA A 145 -0.93 -12.19 -8.64
C ALA A 145 -2.34 -12.23 -9.26
N HIS A 146 -2.48 -11.69 -10.47
CA HIS A 146 -3.72 -11.37 -11.23
C HIS A 146 -4.12 -9.89 -11.35
N CYS A 147 -3.37 -8.94 -10.79
CA CYS A 147 -3.74 -7.52 -10.87
C CYS A 147 -2.75 -6.67 -11.67
N SER A 148 -3.27 -5.93 -12.67
CA SER A 148 -2.54 -4.89 -13.41
C SER A 148 -2.97 -3.50 -12.93
N LEU A 149 -2.01 -2.62 -12.64
CA LEU A 149 -2.26 -1.19 -12.44
C LEU A 149 -2.10 -0.49 -13.79
N PHE A 150 -3.18 0.07 -14.33
CA PHE A 150 -3.12 0.89 -15.54
C PHE A 150 -2.91 2.36 -15.16
N LYS A 151 -1.84 2.97 -15.65
CA LYS A 151 -1.70 4.44 -15.66
C LYS A 151 -2.26 4.95 -16.98
N HIS A 152 -3.25 5.84 -16.91
CA HIS A 152 -3.69 6.61 -18.08
C HIS A 152 -2.68 7.74 -18.30
N GLU A 153 -1.96 7.71 -19.41
CA GLU A 153 -1.22 8.87 -19.91
C GLU A 153 -2.15 9.63 -20.85
N GLU A 154 -2.60 10.83 -20.46
CA GLU A 154 -3.11 11.79 -21.44
C GLU A 154 -1.92 12.36 -22.22
N GLN A 155 -1.83 12.02 -23.50
CA GLN A 155 -1.09 12.81 -24.47
C GLN A 155 -1.81 14.16 -24.65
N ILE A 156 -1.07 15.26 -24.47
CA ILE A 156 -1.34 16.52 -25.18
C ILE A 156 -0.38 16.55 -26.37
#